data_AF-Q9RTI3-F1
#
_entry.id   AF-Q9RTI3-F1
#
_cell.length_a   1.000
_cell.length_b   1.000
_cell.length_c   1.000
_cell.angle_alpha   90.00
_cell.angle_beta   90.00
_cell.angle_gamma   90.00
#
_symmetry.space_group_name_H-M   'P 1'
#
loop_
_entity.id
_entity.type
_entity.pdbx_description
1 polymer ?
#
loop_
_entity_poly.entity_id
_entity_poly.type
_entity_poly.pdbx_seq_one_letter_code
_entity_poly.pdbx_strand_id
1 'polypeptide(L)'
;MGEAKRRKQLGLMPTVFPFRAELGRDGEVRVLQGPEDAGQRALIEKALRDSQSFGAAWDAEYRTVSVLGSRGGERYATREDVERIPVPALRQLDGELALGSAGQSQGAVIPVEGGSVRLREQRHSFEGENWQTLPPLRDPQVLMRALQQHPAFDIEGESLGQFQADHWLEGRIDVTPDVGELDENGETLEFFETLVKEFHGQTPEEWTAMHREMLEGQQEGDLTPEREQALAAALGEVPMARRSFFEIRRSAPLQSPLMATAYFRDLEFYLLSGAAYTLDGDTWHPYEDPDTEIEGGGLAPELAEFFDLNMMTVTVHSDGRVEWDEDEELSEDDIRQLQTDLAESTGAGNPQAWAEWNRTMLQEVLGTELTVPDGEPLPVPVAIRLDIPRDVLGDDSPLAQTYMESEVTFDGETWRDLYSEEVPEELLPFAAGQESN
;
A
#
# COMPACT_ATOMS: atom_id res chain seq x y z
N MET A 1 49.20 -27.95 -11.21
CA MET A 1 47.93 -28.11 -11.96
C MET A 1 46.95 -27.10 -11.37
N GLY A 2 46.54 -26.07 -12.13
CA GLY A 2 45.80 -24.92 -11.58
C GLY A 2 44.40 -25.28 -11.07
N GLU A 3 43.97 -24.62 -10.00
CA GLU A 3 42.71 -24.87 -9.30
C GLU A 3 41.49 -24.83 -10.25
N ALA A 4 41.49 -23.91 -11.23
CA ALA A 4 40.48 -23.82 -12.28
C ALA A 4 40.38 -25.08 -13.16
N LYS A 5 41.51 -25.74 -13.49
CA LYS A 5 41.50 -27.01 -14.25
C LYS A 5 40.95 -28.16 -13.41
N ARG A 6 41.19 -28.14 -12.09
CA ARG A 6 40.70 -29.16 -11.16
C ARG A 6 39.18 -29.03 -10.94
N ARG A 7 38.66 -27.79 -10.80
CA ARG A 7 37.21 -27.51 -10.73
C ARG A 7 36.47 -27.87 -12.02
N LYS A 8 37.06 -27.61 -13.18
CA LYS A 8 36.51 -28.00 -14.49
C LYS A 8 36.40 -29.53 -14.66
N GLN A 9 37.34 -30.31 -14.11
CA GLN A 9 37.27 -31.78 -14.14
C GLN A 9 36.23 -32.36 -13.16
N LEU A 10 35.85 -31.60 -12.13
CA LEU A 10 34.88 -32.00 -11.11
C LEU A 10 33.44 -31.54 -11.43
N GLY A 11 33.20 -30.87 -12.56
CA GLY A 11 31.88 -30.35 -12.92
C GLY A 11 31.44 -29.13 -12.08
N LEU A 12 32.37 -28.48 -11.37
CA LEU A 12 32.10 -27.38 -10.42
C LEU A 12 32.18 -25.99 -11.06
N MET A 13 32.18 -25.89 -12.39
CA MET A 13 32.18 -24.59 -13.08
C MET A 13 30.76 -24.28 -13.53
N PRO A 14 30.20 -23.10 -13.19
CA PRO A 14 28.89 -22.73 -13.70
C PRO A 14 28.92 -22.70 -15.23
N THR A 15 27.87 -23.23 -15.84
CA THR A 15 27.68 -23.18 -17.30
C THR A 15 26.99 -21.87 -17.62
N VAL A 16 27.59 -21.06 -18.49
CA VAL A 16 27.14 -19.70 -18.76
C VAL A 16 26.67 -19.60 -20.21
N PHE A 17 25.44 -19.12 -20.41
CA PHE A 17 24.82 -18.90 -21.70
C PHE A 17 24.53 -17.41 -21.88
N PRO A 18 25.28 -16.69 -22.74
CA PRO A 18 24.97 -15.31 -23.04
C PRO A 18 23.64 -15.21 -23.79
N PHE A 19 22.87 -14.16 -23.51
CA PHE A 19 21.63 -13.90 -24.22
C PHE A 19 21.45 -12.41 -24.53
N ARG A 20 20.57 -12.16 -25.50
CA ARG A 20 19.99 -10.87 -25.82
C ARG A 20 18.49 -11.06 -25.96
N ALA A 21 17.73 -10.29 -25.19
CA ALA A 21 16.28 -10.27 -25.25
C ALA A 21 15.78 -8.87 -25.56
N GLU A 22 14.57 -8.82 -26.10
CA GLU A 22 13.78 -7.61 -26.27
C GLU A 22 12.55 -7.71 -25.35
N LEU A 23 12.21 -6.61 -24.69
CA LEU A 23 11.05 -6.49 -23.81
C LEU A 23 10.18 -5.35 -24.30
N GLY A 24 8.93 -5.67 -24.64
CA GLY A 24 7.89 -4.72 -25.04
C GLY A 24 7.27 -3.98 -23.85
N ARG A 25 6.40 -3.00 -24.16
CA ARG A 25 5.60 -2.30 -23.13
C ARG A 25 4.48 -3.16 -22.56
N ASP A 26 4.03 -4.16 -23.29
CA ASP A 26 3.02 -5.15 -22.87
C ASP A 26 3.58 -6.28 -22.01
N GLY A 27 4.88 -6.27 -21.71
CA GLY A 27 5.53 -7.35 -20.97
C GLY A 27 5.92 -8.55 -21.83
N GLU A 28 5.76 -8.48 -23.16
CA GLU A 28 6.23 -9.55 -24.05
C GLU A 28 7.77 -9.56 -24.08
N VAL A 29 8.35 -10.70 -23.68
CA VAL A 29 9.79 -10.95 -23.74
C VAL A 29 10.09 -11.82 -24.96
N ARG A 30 11.01 -11.36 -25.81
CA ARG A 30 11.49 -12.11 -26.98
C ARG A 30 13.00 -12.30 -26.91
N VAL A 31 13.46 -13.55 -26.76
CA VAL A 31 14.89 -13.88 -26.80
C VAL A 31 15.38 -13.87 -28.26
N LEU A 32 16.14 -12.82 -28.61
CA LEU A 32 16.73 -12.62 -29.94
C LEU A 32 17.94 -13.52 -30.18
N GLN A 33 18.76 -13.70 -29.14
CA GLN A 33 19.94 -14.55 -29.12
C GLN A 33 20.04 -15.20 -27.75
N GLY A 34 20.38 -16.49 -27.70
CA GLY A 34 20.44 -17.21 -26.44
C GLY A 34 20.73 -18.69 -26.62
N PRO A 35 20.61 -19.50 -25.56
CA PRO A 35 20.76 -20.95 -25.64
C PRO A 35 19.80 -21.57 -26.67
N GLU A 36 20.19 -22.70 -27.28
CA GLU A 36 19.33 -23.46 -28.20
C GLU A 36 18.24 -24.25 -27.46
N ASP A 37 18.49 -24.58 -26.19
CA ASP A 37 17.56 -25.33 -25.36
C ASP A 37 16.33 -24.49 -24.99
N ALA A 38 15.14 -25.06 -25.22
CA ALA A 38 13.87 -24.37 -25.00
C ALA A 38 13.59 -24.12 -23.50
N GLY A 39 14.01 -25.03 -22.61
CA GLY A 39 13.85 -24.85 -21.17
C GLY A 39 14.69 -23.69 -20.66
N GLN A 40 15.94 -23.58 -21.12
CA GLN A 40 16.83 -22.46 -20.77
C GLN A 40 16.31 -21.12 -21.29
N ARG A 41 15.68 -21.09 -22.47
CA ARG A 41 15.00 -19.89 -22.98
C ARG A 41 13.82 -19.49 -22.12
N ALA A 42 12.97 -20.46 -21.75
CA ALA A 42 11.82 -20.21 -20.89
C ALA A 42 12.25 -19.68 -19.51
N LEU A 43 13.37 -20.17 -18.95
CA LEU A 43 13.94 -19.63 -17.71
C LEU A 43 14.36 -18.16 -17.86
N ILE A 44 14.99 -17.79 -18.98
CA ILE A 44 15.35 -16.39 -19.25
C ILE A 44 14.09 -15.54 -19.40
N GLU A 45 13.12 -15.99 -20.20
CA GLU A 45 11.88 -15.24 -20.45
C GLU A 45 11.09 -15.00 -19.16
N LYS A 46 10.92 -16.04 -18.34
CA LYS A 46 10.28 -15.93 -17.02
C LYS A 46 11.05 -14.96 -16.12
N ALA A 47 12.37 -15.12 -15.98
CA ALA A 47 13.18 -14.25 -15.14
C ALA A 47 13.09 -12.77 -15.55
N LEU A 48 13.07 -12.48 -16.85
CA LEU A 48 12.95 -11.11 -17.34
C LEU A 48 11.54 -10.55 -17.16
N ARG A 49 10.50 -11.36 -17.36
CA ARG A 49 9.11 -10.95 -17.11
C ARG A 49 8.87 -10.63 -15.64
N ASP A 50 9.41 -11.45 -14.75
CA ASP A 50 9.18 -11.34 -13.31
C ASP A 50 9.98 -10.19 -12.67
N SER A 51 11.11 -9.78 -13.28
CA SER A 51 12.04 -8.81 -12.68
C SER A 51 12.08 -7.43 -13.32
N GLN A 52 11.55 -7.28 -14.54
CA GLN A 52 11.63 -6.02 -15.27
C GLN A 52 10.26 -5.34 -15.29
N SER A 53 10.21 -4.05 -14.97
CA SER A 53 8.99 -3.23 -15.07
C SER A 53 8.41 -3.30 -16.48
N PHE A 54 7.10 -3.19 -16.70
CA PHE A 54 6.49 -2.99 -18.03
C PHE A 54 5.22 -2.15 -17.88
N GLY A 55 4.54 -1.81 -18.97
CA GLY A 55 3.34 -0.96 -18.93
C GLY A 55 3.58 0.38 -18.25
N ALA A 56 2.69 0.74 -17.32
CA ALA A 56 2.78 1.99 -16.55
C ALA A 56 4.02 2.04 -15.64
N ALA A 57 4.45 0.90 -15.10
CA ALA A 57 5.67 0.82 -14.29
C ALA A 57 6.91 1.21 -15.09
N TRP A 58 6.99 0.74 -16.33
CA TRP A 58 8.09 1.10 -17.21
C TRP A 58 8.07 2.59 -17.56
N ASP A 59 6.87 3.16 -17.76
CA ASP A 59 6.74 4.59 -17.99
C ASP A 59 7.27 5.39 -16.80
N ALA A 60 6.87 5.02 -15.59
CA ALA A 60 7.30 5.68 -14.36
C ALA A 60 8.82 5.54 -14.14
N GLU A 61 9.38 4.34 -14.27
CA GLU A 61 10.82 4.07 -14.15
C GLU A 61 11.64 4.91 -15.16
N TYR A 62 11.27 4.87 -16.45
CA TYR A 62 11.98 5.58 -17.50
C TYR A 62 11.95 7.09 -17.28
N ARG A 63 10.78 7.63 -16.90
CA ARG A 63 10.60 9.06 -16.65
C ARG A 63 11.39 9.48 -15.41
N THR A 64 11.38 8.71 -14.34
CA THR A 64 12.22 8.94 -13.16
C THR A 64 13.69 9.06 -13.55
N VAL A 65 14.24 8.07 -14.26
CA VAL A 65 15.66 8.12 -14.66
C VAL A 65 15.95 9.27 -15.62
N SER A 66 15.00 9.61 -16.50
CA SER A 66 15.14 10.73 -17.43
C SER A 66 15.15 12.09 -16.72
N VAL A 67 14.27 12.29 -15.74
CA VAL A 67 14.22 13.50 -14.90
C VAL A 67 15.50 13.61 -14.07
N LEU A 68 15.90 12.54 -13.39
CA LEU A 68 17.11 12.51 -12.56
C LEU A 68 18.40 12.68 -13.40
N GLY A 69 18.40 12.17 -14.62
CA GLY A 69 19.51 12.30 -15.57
C GLY A 69 19.53 13.62 -16.34
N SER A 70 18.45 14.40 -16.29
CA SER A 70 18.35 15.68 -16.99
C SER A 70 19.30 16.69 -16.37
N ARG A 71 20.15 17.27 -17.21
CA ARG A 71 20.97 18.44 -16.86
C ARG A 71 20.30 19.76 -17.24
N GLY A 72 19.08 19.69 -17.77
CA GLY A 72 18.31 20.84 -18.22
C GLY A 72 17.74 21.65 -17.06
N GLY A 73 17.33 22.90 -17.34
CA GLY A 73 16.63 23.75 -16.38
C GLY A 73 15.11 23.57 -16.35
N GLU A 74 14.58 22.53 -17.02
CA GLU A 74 13.16 22.22 -17.00
C GLU A 74 12.75 21.69 -15.62
N ARG A 75 11.65 22.22 -15.09
CA ARG A 75 11.11 21.83 -13.80
C ARG A 75 9.78 21.10 -14.02
N TYR A 76 9.72 19.85 -13.58
CA TYR A 76 8.51 19.05 -13.58
C TYR A 76 7.78 19.23 -12.24
N ALA A 77 6.56 19.76 -12.28
CA ALA A 77 5.77 20.04 -11.08
C ALA A 77 4.41 19.32 -11.06
N THR A 78 3.91 18.91 -12.22
CA THR A 78 2.60 18.27 -12.37
C THR A 78 2.70 16.92 -13.07
N ARG A 79 1.65 16.10 -12.94
CA ARG A 79 1.52 14.83 -13.67
C ARG A 79 1.62 15.05 -15.18
N GLU A 80 0.96 16.08 -15.70
CA GLU A 80 0.95 16.42 -17.12
C GLU A 80 2.35 16.80 -17.63
N ASP A 81 3.17 17.46 -16.81
CA ASP A 81 4.55 17.78 -17.20
C ASP A 81 5.40 16.52 -17.38
N VAL A 82 5.23 15.55 -16.47
CA VAL A 82 5.94 14.27 -16.50
C VAL A 82 5.45 13.41 -17.66
N GLU A 83 4.15 13.36 -17.90
CA GLU A 83 3.56 12.53 -18.94
C GLU A 83 3.96 12.94 -20.36
N ARG A 84 4.36 14.21 -20.56
CA ARG A 84 4.94 14.71 -21.82
C ARG A 84 6.30 14.10 -22.14
N ILE A 85 7.01 13.53 -21.16
CA ILE A 85 8.27 12.84 -21.41
C ILE A 85 7.97 11.55 -22.18
N PRO A 86 8.45 11.41 -23.43
CA PRO A 86 8.13 10.25 -24.25
C PRO A 86 8.87 9.02 -23.72
N VAL A 87 8.18 7.88 -23.65
CA VAL A 87 8.73 6.62 -23.17
C VAL A 87 9.04 5.68 -24.34
N PRO A 88 10.25 5.09 -24.42
CA PRO A 88 10.61 4.13 -25.45
C PRO A 88 9.69 2.89 -25.44
N ALA A 89 9.27 2.46 -26.62
CA ALA A 89 8.43 1.28 -26.78
C ALA A 89 9.18 -0.04 -26.56
N LEU A 90 10.50 -0.05 -26.77
CA LEU A 90 11.33 -1.25 -26.73
C LEU A 90 12.51 -1.10 -25.78
N ARG A 91 12.77 -2.19 -25.06
CA ARG A 91 14.00 -2.40 -24.28
C ARG A 91 14.75 -3.60 -24.80
N GLN A 92 16.06 -3.47 -24.86
CA GLN A 92 16.98 -4.56 -25.16
C GLN A 92 17.82 -4.84 -23.94
N LEU A 93 17.80 -6.10 -23.52
CA LEU A 93 18.45 -6.62 -22.33
C LEU A 93 19.53 -7.62 -22.76
N ASP A 94 20.79 -7.29 -22.49
CA ASP A 94 21.93 -8.16 -22.72
C ASP A 94 22.40 -8.73 -21.39
N GLY A 95 22.61 -10.05 -21.33
CA GLY A 95 22.92 -10.74 -20.08
C GLY A 95 23.49 -12.14 -20.25
N GLU A 96 23.52 -12.88 -19.15
CA GLU A 96 23.91 -14.29 -19.12
C GLU A 96 23.04 -15.13 -18.18
N LEU A 97 22.68 -16.33 -18.60
CA LEU A 97 22.14 -17.39 -17.74
C LEU A 97 23.30 -18.24 -17.23
N ALA A 98 23.51 -18.29 -15.92
CA ALA A 98 24.54 -19.09 -15.27
C ALA A 98 23.90 -20.24 -14.48
N LEU A 99 24.10 -21.48 -14.92
CA LEU A 99 23.59 -22.69 -14.27
C LEU A 99 24.67 -23.40 -13.45
N GLY A 100 24.32 -23.90 -12.27
CA GLY A 100 25.23 -24.52 -11.28
C GLY A 100 25.67 -23.56 -10.18
N SER A 101 26.52 -24.02 -9.26
CA SER A 101 26.99 -23.23 -8.10
C SER A 101 27.75 -21.98 -8.54
N ALA A 102 27.04 -20.86 -8.61
CA ALA A 102 27.60 -19.55 -8.91
C ALA A 102 28.31 -19.02 -7.65
N GLY A 103 29.59 -18.65 -7.78
CA GLY A 103 30.21 -17.76 -6.81
C GLY A 103 29.57 -16.37 -6.84
N GLN A 104 29.71 -15.61 -5.76
CA GLN A 104 29.24 -14.22 -5.64
C GLN A 104 29.59 -13.42 -6.90
N SER A 105 28.58 -12.93 -7.60
CA SER A 105 28.72 -12.08 -8.79
C SER A 105 28.39 -10.63 -8.45
N GLN A 106 29.10 -9.70 -9.10
CA GLN A 106 28.79 -8.28 -9.04
C GLN A 106 27.71 -7.93 -10.08
N GLY A 107 26.62 -7.30 -9.65
CA GLY A 107 25.50 -6.85 -10.51
C GLY A 107 24.13 -7.38 -10.03
N ALA A 108 23.05 -6.97 -10.69
CA ALA A 108 21.71 -7.50 -10.44
C ALA A 108 21.65 -8.98 -10.86
N VAL A 109 21.38 -9.86 -9.90
CA VAL A 109 21.29 -11.31 -10.08
C VAL A 109 19.86 -11.73 -9.83
N ILE A 110 19.20 -12.30 -10.84
CA ILE A 110 17.84 -12.82 -10.75
C ILE A 110 17.94 -14.34 -10.55
N PRO A 111 17.49 -14.90 -9.41
CA PRO A 111 17.54 -16.34 -9.19
C PRO A 111 16.61 -17.08 -10.16
N VAL A 112 17.04 -18.25 -10.63
CA VAL A 112 16.21 -19.17 -11.43
C VAL A 112 16.46 -20.62 -11.03
N GLU A 113 15.61 -21.53 -11.48
CA GLU A 113 15.81 -22.96 -11.23
C GLU A 113 17.21 -23.42 -11.70
N GLY A 114 18.00 -23.93 -10.76
CA GLY A 114 19.35 -24.44 -11.01
C GLY A 114 20.41 -23.38 -11.31
N GLY A 115 20.13 -22.07 -11.15
CA GLY A 115 21.09 -21.02 -11.50
C GLY A 115 20.63 -19.59 -11.25
N SER A 116 21.13 -18.67 -12.07
CA SER A 116 20.74 -17.25 -12.05
C SER A 116 20.85 -16.59 -13.43
N VAL A 117 20.02 -15.59 -13.67
CA VAL A 117 20.12 -14.64 -14.79
C VAL A 117 20.83 -13.39 -14.32
N ARG A 118 21.81 -12.91 -15.09
CA ARG A 118 22.59 -11.71 -14.76
C ARG A 118 22.47 -10.71 -15.90
N LEU A 119 21.99 -9.51 -15.59
CA LEU A 119 21.88 -8.41 -16.54
C LEU A 119 23.20 -7.65 -16.61
N ARG A 120 23.65 -7.35 -17.83
CA ARG A 120 24.89 -6.61 -18.09
C ARG A 120 24.64 -5.22 -18.64
N GLU A 121 23.71 -5.12 -19.58
CA GLU A 121 23.42 -3.88 -20.28
C GLU A 121 21.94 -3.81 -20.63
N GLN A 122 21.39 -2.59 -20.50
CA GLN A 122 20.04 -2.26 -20.89
C GLN A 122 20.08 -1.07 -21.83
N ARG A 123 19.39 -1.21 -22.97
CA ARG A 123 19.28 -0.19 -24.01
C ARG A 123 17.83 0.01 -24.39
N HIS A 124 17.49 1.21 -24.86
CA HIS A 124 16.11 1.64 -25.11
C HIS A 124 15.98 2.18 -26.53
N SER A 125 14.84 1.92 -27.17
CA SER A 125 14.55 2.45 -28.50
C SER A 125 13.08 2.82 -28.66
N PHE A 126 12.83 3.96 -29.31
CA PHE A 126 11.48 4.40 -29.70
C PHE A 126 10.99 3.70 -30.97
N GLU A 127 11.90 3.35 -31.87
CA GLU A 127 11.59 2.87 -33.24
C GLU A 127 12.24 1.51 -33.55
N GLY A 128 13.07 0.98 -32.65
CA GLY A 128 13.84 -0.26 -32.84
C GLY A 128 15.16 -0.11 -33.61
N GLU A 129 15.43 1.08 -34.17
CA GLU A 129 16.64 1.35 -34.95
C GLU A 129 17.77 1.96 -34.12
N ASN A 130 17.44 2.98 -33.32
CA ASN A 130 18.42 3.72 -32.50
C ASN A 130 18.30 3.30 -31.03
N TRP A 131 19.39 2.76 -30.49
CA TRP A 131 19.44 2.22 -29.13
C TRP A 131 20.27 3.11 -28.22
N GLN A 132 19.70 3.49 -27.07
CA GLN A 132 20.32 4.40 -26.11
C GLN A 132 20.34 3.80 -24.69
N THR A 133 21.45 4.00 -24.00
CA THR A 133 21.60 3.63 -22.58
C THR A 133 21.29 4.86 -21.74
N LEU A 134 20.48 4.68 -20.69
CA LEU A 134 20.24 5.74 -19.72
C LEU A 134 21.51 6.00 -18.89
N PRO A 135 21.78 7.25 -18.49
CA PRO A 135 22.92 7.54 -17.65
C PRO A 135 22.77 6.83 -16.29
N PRO A 136 23.84 6.22 -15.76
CA PRO A 136 23.76 5.59 -14.46
C PRO A 136 23.61 6.66 -13.37
N LEU A 137 22.62 6.52 -12.50
CA LEU A 137 22.42 7.36 -11.32
C LEU A 137 23.37 6.89 -10.22
N ARG A 138 24.54 7.52 -10.11
CA ARG A 138 25.57 7.15 -9.13
C ARG A 138 25.90 8.22 -8.11
N ASP A 139 25.36 9.41 -8.26
CA ASP A 139 25.66 10.54 -7.37
C ASP A 139 24.45 10.87 -6.50
N PRO A 140 24.48 10.52 -5.19
CA PRO A 140 23.42 10.84 -4.26
C PRO A 140 23.13 12.34 -4.16
N GLN A 141 24.11 13.21 -4.39
CA GLN A 141 23.90 14.65 -4.34
C GLN A 141 23.09 15.15 -5.54
N VAL A 142 23.26 14.52 -6.71
CA VAL A 142 22.46 14.80 -7.90
C VAL A 142 21.03 14.31 -7.68
N LEU A 143 20.86 13.11 -7.09
CA LEU A 143 19.56 12.57 -6.72
C LEU A 143 18.81 13.52 -5.78
N MET A 144 19.40 13.87 -4.62
CA MET A 144 18.76 14.76 -3.65
C MET A 144 18.43 16.13 -4.23
N ARG A 145 19.30 16.68 -5.08
CA ARG A 145 19.03 17.95 -5.76
C ARG A 145 17.85 17.84 -6.71
N ALA A 146 17.77 16.77 -7.50
CA ALA A 146 16.68 16.55 -8.44
C ALA A 146 15.34 16.40 -7.70
N LEU A 147 15.32 15.65 -6.59
CA LEU A 147 14.15 15.54 -5.71
C LEU A 147 13.68 16.93 -5.21
N GLN A 148 14.59 17.78 -4.73
CA GLN A 148 14.25 19.14 -4.30
C GLN A 148 13.81 20.07 -5.44
N GLN A 149 14.28 19.83 -6.67
CA GLN A 149 13.99 20.69 -7.82
C GLN A 149 12.68 20.35 -8.51
N HIS A 150 12.22 19.11 -8.42
CA HIS A 150 11.06 18.60 -9.15
C HIS A 150 9.95 18.16 -8.18
N PRO A 151 8.96 19.03 -7.87
CA PRO A 151 7.81 18.67 -7.04
C PRO A 151 7.00 17.47 -7.56
N ALA A 152 7.17 17.10 -8.83
CA ALA A 152 6.52 15.92 -9.37
C ALA A 152 6.94 14.59 -8.70
N PHE A 153 8.05 14.57 -7.94
CA PHE A 153 8.41 13.42 -7.10
C PHE A 153 7.53 13.27 -5.85
N ASP A 154 6.84 14.33 -5.44
CA ASP A 154 5.91 14.32 -4.32
C ASP A 154 4.49 13.88 -4.75
N ILE A 155 4.28 13.65 -6.06
CA ILE A 155 3.00 13.17 -6.58
C ILE A 155 2.90 11.68 -6.30
N GLU A 156 1.93 11.30 -5.49
CA GLU A 156 1.67 9.93 -5.15
C GLU A 156 0.84 9.21 -6.23
N GLY A 157 1.00 7.89 -6.28
CA GLY A 157 0.09 7.03 -7.02
C GLY A 157 -1.25 6.86 -6.30
N GLU A 158 -2.22 6.30 -7.01
CA GLU A 158 -3.52 5.93 -6.42
C GLU A 158 -3.31 4.85 -5.35
N SER A 159 -3.77 5.12 -4.13
CA SER A 159 -3.74 4.12 -3.05
C SER A 159 -4.76 3.02 -3.33
N LEU A 160 -4.30 1.77 -3.29
CA LEU A 160 -5.14 0.58 -3.42
C LEU A 160 -5.55 0.02 -2.07
N GLY A 161 -5.02 0.59 -0.98
CA GLY A 161 -5.30 0.18 0.38
C GLY A 161 -4.04 -0.07 1.18
N GLN A 162 -4.27 -0.41 2.44
CA GLN A 162 -3.27 -0.77 3.41
C GLN A 162 -3.52 -2.18 3.91
N PHE A 163 -2.44 -2.91 4.17
CA PHE A 163 -2.44 -4.35 4.33
C PHE A 163 -1.59 -4.74 5.53
N GLN A 164 -2.15 -5.56 6.41
CA GLN A 164 -1.45 -6.26 7.47
C GLN A 164 -0.95 -7.60 6.92
N ALA A 165 0.29 -7.95 7.25
CA ALA A 165 0.88 -9.24 6.97
C ALA A 165 1.40 -9.89 8.26
N ASP A 166 0.74 -10.98 8.66
CA ASP A 166 1.12 -11.81 9.80
C ASP A 166 1.89 -13.04 9.29
N HIS A 167 3.22 -13.01 9.46
CA HIS A 167 4.08 -14.12 9.10
C HIS A 167 4.32 -14.97 10.34
N TRP A 168 4.02 -16.26 10.25
CA TRP A 168 4.22 -17.24 11.31
C TRP A 168 5.53 -18.01 11.09
N LEU A 169 6.17 -18.44 12.17
CA LEU A 169 7.45 -19.16 12.14
C LEU A 169 7.39 -20.46 11.33
N GLU A 170 6.23 -21.12 11.24
CA GLU A 170 6.02 -22.27 10.35
C GLU A 170 6.02 -21.93 8.84
N GLY A 171 6.05 -20.65 8.48
CA GLY A 171 6.06 -20.15 7.11
C GLY A 171 4.67 -19.80 6.55
N ARG A 172 3.62 -19.86 7.37
CA ARG A 172 2.28 -19.34 7.00
C ARG A 172 2.33 -17.81 6.97
N ILE A 173 1.72 -17.20 5.97
CA ILE A 173 1.52 -15.75 5.92
C ILE A 173 0.01 -15.51 5.77
N ASP A 174 -0.56 -14.79 6.72
CA ASP A 174 -1.93 -14.33 6.67
C ASP A 174 -1.92 -12.85 6.30
N VAL A 175 -2.69 -12.47 5.28
CA VAL A 175 -2.74 -11.09 4.77
C VAL A 175 -4.15 -10.55 4.91
N THR A 176 -4.30 -9.31 5.37
CA THR A 176 -5.61 -8.68 5.58
C THR A 176 -5.57 -7.19 5.23
N PRO A 177 -6.46 -6.69 4.35
CA PRO A 177 -7.40 -7.46 3.51
C PRO A 177 -6.69 -8.35 2.47
N ASP A 178 -7.42 -9.17 1.72
CA ASP A 178 -6.80 -10.09 0.76
C ASP A 178 -6.17 -9.32 -0.43
N VAL A 179 -4.84 -9.35 -0.51
CA VAL A 179 -4.07 -8.75 -1.62
C VAL A 179 -4.32 -9.48 -2.95
N GLY A 180 -4.77 -10.72 -2.92
CA GLY A 180 -5.09 -11.51 -4.10
C GLY A 180 -6.19 -10.90 -4.97
N GLU A 181 -7.04 -10.04 -4.41
CA GLU A 181 -8.09 -9.34 -5.16
C GLU A 181 -7.55 -8.22 -6.07
N LEU A 182 -6.28 -7.82 -5.90
CA LEU A 182 -5.66 -6.78 -6.72
C LEU A 182 -5.31 -7.23 -8.16
N ASP A 183 -5.26 -8.55 -8.42
CA ASP A 183 -5.13 -9.09 -9.77
C ASP A 183 -5.83 -10.45 -9.98
N GLU A 184 -6.20 -10.74 -11.22
CA GLU A 184 -6.98 -11.95 -11.57
C GLU A 184 -6.21 -13.27 -11.41
N ASN A 185 -4.88 -13.23 -11.31
CA ASN A 185 -4.01 -14.41 -11.33
C ASN A 185 -3.40 -14.77 -9.96
N GLY A 186 -3.61 -13.92 -8.94
CA GLY A 186 -3.02 -14.07 -7.61
C GLY A 186 -1.51 -13.79 -7.55
N GLU A 187 -0.92 -13.21 -8.61
CA GLU A 187 0.54 -13.03 -8.71
C GLU A 187 1.06 -11.95 -7.76
N THR A 188 0.23 -10.95 -7.45
CA THR A 188 0.53 -9.90 -6.46
C THR A 188 0.63 -10.48 -5.06
N LEU A 189 -0.23 -11.45 -4.69
CA LEU A 189 -0.14 -12.13 -3.40
C LEU A 189 1.17 -12.93 -3.28
N GLU A 190 1.54 -13.70 -4.31
CA GLU A 190 2.80 -14.45 -4.33
C GLU A 190 4.02 -13.53 -4.18
N PHE A 191 4.03 -12.40 -4.88
CA PHE A 191 5.07 -11.38 -4.72
C PHE A 191 5.06 -10.78 -3.31
N PHE A 192 3.90 -10.41 -2.79
CA PHE A 192 3.78 -9.79 -1.47
C PHE A 192 4.23 -10.72 -0.35
N GLU A 193 3.89 -12.01 -0.41
CA GLU A 193 4.43 -13.01 0.51
C GLU A 193 5.96 -13.13 0.41
N THR A 194 6.52 -13.03 -0.78
CA THR A 194 7.97 -13.06 -0.99
C THR A 194 8.62 -11.84 -0.35
N LEU A 195 8.04 -10.65 -0.53
CA LEU A 195 8.47 -9.41 0.10
C LEU A 195 8.43 -9.51 1.63
N VAL A 196 7.34 -10.04 2.20
CA VAL A 196 7.20 -10.26 3.65
C VAL A 196 8.25 -11.24 4.18
N LYS A 197 8.55 -12.32 3.43
CA LYS A 197 9.64 -13.26 3.77
C LYS A 197 11.02 -12.60 3.72
N GLU A 198 11.25 -11.72 2.75
CA GLU A 198 12.50 -10.94 2.69
C GLU A 198 12.66 -10.00 3.88
N PHE A 199 11.56 -9.39 4.35
CA PHE A 199 11.58 -8.48 5.49
C PHE A 199 11.66 -9.20 6.85
N HIS A 200 11.05 -10.38 6.97
CA HIS A 200 11.01 -11.13 8.23
C HIS A 200 12.08 -12.21 8.35
N GLY A 201 12.73 -12.60 7.26
CA GLY A 201 13.73 -13.66 7.19
C GLY A 201 13.17 -14.92 6.54
N GLN A 202 13.93 -15.52 5.62
CA GLN A 202 13.49 -16.69 4.84
C GLN A 202 13.89 -18.02 5.51
N THR A 203 14.85 -17.96 6.43
CA THR A 203 15.36 -19.10 7.21
C THR A 203 15.19 -18.87 8.70
N PRO A 204 15.15 -19.92 9.54
CA PRO A 204 15.08 -19.75 11.00
C PRO A 204 16.21 -18.89 11.58
N GLU A 205 17.40 -18.98 10.99
CA GLU A 205 18.54 -18.16 11.36
C GLU A 205 18.34 -16.68 11.01
N GLU A 206 17.89 -16.39 9.79
CA GLU A 206 17.57 -15.01 9.36
C GLU A 206 16.40 -14.43 10.15
N TRP A 207 15.37 -15.24 10.43
CA TRP A 207 14.22 -14.86 11.25
C TRP A 207 14.65 -14.32 12.61
N THR A 208 15.47 -15.11 13.30
CA THR A 208 16.01 -14.75 14.62
C THR A 208 16.93 -13.54 14.53
N ALA A 209 17.76 -13.46 13.48
CA ALA A 209 18.68 -12.36 13.28
C ALA A 209 17.94 -11.03 13.04
N MET A 210 16.93 -11.02 12.17
CA MET A 210 16.13 -9.83 11.85
C MET A 210 15.26 -9.39 13.02
N HIS A 211 14.67 -10.33 13.79
CA HIS A 211 13.98 -9.98 15.03
C HIS A 211 14.93 -9.27 16.00
N ARG A 212 16.15 -9.80 16.18
CA ARG A 212 17.15 -9.20 17.03
C ARG A 212 17.57 -7.82 16.54
N GLU A 213 17.81 -7.67 15.24
CA GLU A 213 18.20 -6.39 14.63
C GLU A 213 17.16 -5.30 14.87
N MET A 214 15.87 -5.62 14.72
CA MET A 214 14.78 -4.69 15.00
C MET A 214 14.73 -4.24 16.47
N LEU A 215 14.97 -5.16 17.41
CA LEU A 215 15.05 -4.85 18.84
C LEU A 215 16.33 -4.07 19.20
N GLU A 216 17.48 -4.44 18.64
CA GLU A 216 18.76 -3.76 18.87
C GLU A 216 18.74 -2.32 18.33
N GLY A 217 18.03 -2.06 17.23
CA GLY A 217 17.83 -0.71 16.69
C GLY A 217 17.18 0.26 17.70
N GLN A 218 16.44 -0.26 18.69
CA GLN A 218 15.84 0.54 19.76
C GLN A 218 16.81 0.88 20.90
N GLN A 219 18.00 0.29 20.93
CA GLN A 219 19.03 0.58 21.95
C GLN A 219 19.73 1.92 21.74
N GLU A 220 19.54 2.56 20.59
CA GLU A 220 20.10 3.87 20.29
C GLU A 220 19.26 5.00 20.94
N GLY A 221 19.37 5.16 22.27
CA GLY A 221 18.69 6.23 23.01
C GLY A 221 18.92 6.19 24.53
N ASP A 222 18.48 7.23 25.24
CA ASP A 222 18.45 7.24 26.71
C ASP A 222 17.28 6.37 27.20
N LEU A 223 17.49 5.05 27.26
CA LEU A 223 16.52 4.10 27.79
C LEU A 223 16.47 4.14 29.33
N THR A 224 15.29 3.89 29.89
CA THR A 224 15.16 3.64 31.33
C THR A 224 15.76 2.27 31.69
N PRO A 225 16.25 2.07 32.93
CA PRO A 225 16.75 0.77 33.36
C PRO A 225 15.73 -0.37 33.23
N GLU A 226 14.44 -0.06 33.43
CA GLU A 226 13.34 -1.00 33.23
C GLU A 226 13.24 -1.45 31.76
N ARG A 227 13.31 -0.50 30.81
CA ARG A 227 13.23 -0.77 29.37
C ARG A 227 14.46 -1.49 28.84
N GLU A 228 15.65 -1.20 29.38
CA GLU A 228 16.88 -1.93 29.05
C GLU A 228 16.78 -3.41 29.47
N GLN A 229 16.19 -3.69 30.64
CA GLN A 229 16.00 -5.06 31.12
C GLN A 229 14.97 -5.83 30.29
N ALA A 230 13.85 -5.20 29.92
CA ALA A 230 12.82 -5.82 29.08
C ALA A 230 13.36 -6.17 27.69
N LEU A 231 14.07 -5.23 27.06
CA LEU A 231 14.69 -5.45 25.76
C LEU A 231 15.73 -6.59 25.81
N ALA A 232 16.53 -6.65 26.87
CA ALA A 232 17.49 -7.75 27.07
C ALA A 232 16.79 -9.12 27.23
N ALA A 233 15.60 -9.16 27.81
CA ALA A 233 14.80 -10.38 27.91
C ALA A 233 14.26 -10.79 26.53
N ALA A 234 13.66 -9.86 25.79
CA ALA A 234 13.10 -10.08 24.46
C ALA A 234 14.14 -10.55 23.43
N LEU A 235 15.37 -10.02 23.48
CA LEU A 235 16.48 -10.43 22.59
C LEU A 235 16.87 -11.92 22.71
N GLY A 236 16.51 -12.56 23.83
CA GLY A 236 16.75 -13.97 24.08
C GLY A 236 15.67 -14.90 23.53
N GLU A 237 14.55 -14.34 23.07
CA GLU A 237 13.37 -15.10 22.65
C GLU A 237 13.24 -15.10 21.12
N VAL A 238 12.51 -16.09 20.60
CA VAL A 238 12.26 -16.23 19.16
C VAL A 238 10.74 -16.08 18.98
N PRO A 239 10.27 -15.08 18.22
CA PRO A 239 8.84 -14.86 18.07
C PRO A 239 8.19 -15.98 17.26
N MET A 240 6.97 -16.35 17.66
CA MET A 240 6.11 -17.29 16.95
C MET A 240 5.55 -16.67 15.67
N ALA A 241 5.24 -15.37 15.68
CA ALA A 241 4.85 -14.64 14.48
C ALA A 241 5.31 -13.18 14.54
N ARG A 242 5.40 -12.57 13.35
CA ARG A 242 5.80 -11.19 13.12
C ARG A 242 4.75 -10.52 12.23
N ARG A 243 4.39 -9.29 12.58
CA ARG A 243 3.40 -8.47 11.89
C ARG A 243 4.07 -7.25 11.29
N SER A 244 3.75 -6.99 10.04
CA SER A 244 4.17 -5.78 9.32
C SER A 244 2.98 -5.19 8.57
N PHE A 245 3.07 -3.89 8.28
CA PHE A 245 2.03 -3.13 7.63
C PHE A 245 2.56 -2.49 6.36
N PHE A 246 1.76 -2.52 5.31
CA PHE A 246 2.15 -2.01 4.01
C PHE A 246 1.02 -1.20 3.39
N GLU A 247 1.35 -0.09 2.76
CA GLU A 247 0.47 0.55 1.79
C GLU A 247 0.85 0.11 0.39
N ILE A 248 -0.14 -0.29 -0.41
CA ILE A 248 0.06 -0.61 -1.83
C ILE A 248 -0.57 0.50 -2.66
N ARG A 249 0.21 1.05 -3.59
CA ARG A 249 -0.25 2.07 -4.53
C ARG A 249 0.00 1.65 -5.97
N ARG A 250 -0.78 2.21 -6.90
CA ARG A 250 -0.37 2.25 -8.32
C ARG A 250 0.90 3.08 -8.45
N SER A 251 1.66 2.85 -9.52
CA SER A 251 2.87 3.62 -9.80
C SER A 251 2.57 5.10 -9.94
N ALA A 252 3.33 5.93 -9.22
CA ALA A 252 3.32 7.37 -9.42
C ALA A 252 3.84 7.74 -10.82
N PRO A 253 3.59 8.96 -11.34
CA PRO A 253 4.18 9.41 -12.60
C PRO A 253 5.70 9.31 -12.63
N LEU A 254 6.32 9.50 -11.46
CA LEU A 254 7.73 9.25 -11.19
C LEU A 254 7.82 8.31 -10.00
N GLN A 255 8.46 7.15 -10.16
CA GLN A 255 8.76 6.25 -9.05
C GLN A 255 9.59 6.96 -7.98
N SER A 256 9.24 6.74 -6.71
CA SER A 256 9.95 7.31 -5.58
C SER A 256 11.29 6.58 -5.34
N PRO A 257 12.44 7.21 -5.58
CA PRO A 257 13.73 6.53 -5.44
C PRO A 257 14.13 6.28 -3.97
N LEU A 258 13.36 6.78 -2.99
CA LEU A 258 13.70 6.71 -1.57
C LEU A 258 12.63 6.05 -0.69
N MET A 259 11.34 6.11 -1.07
CA MET A 259 10.25 5.79 -0.14
C MET A 259 9.66 4.40 -0.34
N ALA A 260 9.55 3.92 -1.59
CA ALA A 260 9.00 2.60 -1.85
C ALA A 260 9.98 1.50 -1.42
N THR A 261 9.48 0.54 -0.66
CA THR A 261 10.22 -0.64 -0.20
C THR A 261 10.43 -1.64 -1.34
N ALA A 262 9.43 -1.79 -2.21
CA ALA A 262 9.49 -2.69 -3.34
C ALA A 262 8.57 -2.26 -4.48
N TYR A 263 8.81 -2.84 -5.65
CA TYR A 263 8.04 -2.61 -6.87
C TYR A 263 7.68 -3.95 -7.48
N PHE A 264 6.42 -4.10 -7.88
CA PHE A 264 5.97 -5.26 -8.65
C PHE A 264 5.01 -4.80 -9.73
N ARG A 265 5.42 -4.96 -11.00
CA ARG A 265 4.66 -4.42 -12.13
C ARG A 265 4.36 -2.95 -11.86
N ASP A 266 3.12 -2.52 -12.02
CA ASP A 266 2.66 -1.16 -11.79
C ASP A 266 2.29 -0.87 -10.33
N LEU A 267 2.66 -1.73 -9.38
CA LEU A 267 2.43 -1.55 -7.95
C LEU A 267 3.70 -1.11 -7.22
N GLU A 268 3.53 -0.19 -6.28
CA GLU A 268 4.53 0.31 -5.35
C GLU A 268 4.12 -0.11 -3.93
N PHE A 269 5.06 -0.70 -3.18
CA PHE A 269 4.85 -1.19 -1.82
C PHE A 269 5.60 -0.29 -0.86
N TYR A 270 4.89 0.25 0.13
CA TYR A 270 5.42 1.13 1.15
C TYR A 270 5.28 0.46 2.50
N LEU A 271 6.39 0.18 3.17
CA LEU A 271 6.37 -0.29 4.56
C LEU A 271 5.92 0.85 5.48
N LEU A 272 4.94 0.57 6.33
CA LEU A 272 4.43 1.48 7.34
C LEU A 272 5.10 1.19 8.70
N SER A 273 4.98 2.14 9.63
CA SER A 273 5.44 1.98 11.03
C SER A 273 4.61 0.96 11.80
N GLY A 274 4.90 0.73 13.08
CA GLY A 274 4.06 -0.09 13.96
C GLY A 274 4.21 -1.61 13.80
N ALA A 275 5.32 -2.09 13.24
CA ALA A 275 5.61 -3.53 13.19
C ALA A 275 5.57 -4.15 14.61
N ALA A 276 5.10 -5.40 14.70
CA ALA A 276 4.93 -6.11 15.96
C ALA A 276 5.36 -7.57 15.89
N TYR A 277 5.46 -8.23 17.04
CA TYR A 277 5.74 -9.66 17.15
C TYR A 277 4.92 -10.30 18.28
N THR A 278 4.72 -11.61 18.20
CA THR A 278 4.07 -12.38 19.27
C THR A 278 4.94 -13.58 19.65
N LEU A 279 4.95 -13.90 20.93
CA LEU A 279 5.69 -15.03 21.52
C LEU A 279 4.81 -16.24 21.80
N ASP A 280 3.50 -16.04 21.89
CA ASP A 280 2.49 -17.03 22.26
C ASP A 280 1.43 -17.24 21.17
N GLY A 281 1.35 -16.35 20.17
CA GLY A 281 0.37 -16.35 19.10
C GLY A 281 -0.88 -15.51 19.39
N ASP A 282 -1.03 -15.00 20.61
CA ASP A 282 -2.23 -14.29 21.07
C ASP A 282 -1.91 -12.84 21.44
N THR A 283 -0.78 -12.61 22.12
CA THR A 283 -0.33 -11.30 22.62
C THR A 283 0.69 -10.70 21.67
N TRP A 284 0.43 -9.48 21.17
CA TRP A 284 1.33 -8.79 20.25
C TRP A 284 2.09 -7.67 20.95
N HIS A 285 3.39 -7.59 20.69
CA HIS A 285 4.32 -6.60 21.22
C HIS A 285 4.85 -5.74 20.07
N PRO A 286 4.70 -4.41 20.09
CA PRO A 286 5.29 -3.55 19.09
C PRO A 286 6.80 -3.56 19.22
N TYR A 287 7.50 -3.50 18.09
CA TYR A 287 8.96 -3.38 18.11
C TYR A 287 9.42 -2.02 18.68
N GLU A 288 8.59 -0.98 18.55
CA GLU A 288 8.88 0.38 19.04
C GLU A 288 8.73 0.49 20.57
N ASP A 289 7.86 -0.32 21.18
CA ASP A 289 7.69 -0.39 22.63
C ASP A 289 7.30 -1.81 23.11
N PRO A 290 8.28 -2.72 23.29
CA PRO A 290 7.99 -4.12 23.60
C PRO A 290 7.34 -4.35 24.98
N ASP A 291 7.32 -3.31 25.83
CA ASP A 291 6.66 -3.31 27.14
C ASP A 291 5.14 -3.12 27.03
N THR A 292 4.64 -2.68 25.87
CA THR A 292 3.21 -2.47 25.61
C THR A 292 2.64 -3.72 24.94
N GLU A 293 1.54 -4.23 25.49
CA GLU A 293 0.76 -5.31 24.85
C GLU A 293 -0.32 -4.69 23.97
N ILE A 294 -0.47 -5.23 22.76
CA ILE A 294 -1.55 -4.89 21.83
C ILE A 294 -2.59 -6.01 21.96
N GLU A 295 -3.75 -5.69 22.56
CA GLU A 295 -4.85 -6.65 22.66
C GLU A 295 -5.50 -6.85 21.28
N GLY A 296 -5.51 -8.10 20.80
CA GLY A 296 -6.32 -8.52 19.64
C GLY A 296 -5.68 -8.28 18.28
N GLY A 297 -6.13 -9.06 17.28
CA GLY A 297 -5.66 -9.06 15.89
C GLY A 297 -6.00 -7.81 15.07
N GLY A 298 -5.89 -6.64 15.68
CA GLY A 298 -5.96 -5.34 15.02
C GLY A 298 -4.57 -4.70 14.88
N LEU A 299 -4.51 -3.64 14.07
CA LEU A 299 -3.36 -2.76 13.93
C LEU A 299 -2.87 -2.24 15.29
N ALA A 300 -1.57 -2.01 15.44
CA ALA A 300 -0.97 -1.45 16.67
C ALA A 300 -1.67 -0.13 17.09
N PRO A 301 -1.79 0.24 18.38
CA PRO A 301 -2.53 1.43 18.84
C PRO A 301 -2.16 2.74 18.12
N GLU A 302 -0.90 2.93 17.74
CA GLU A 302 -0.46 4.12 16.98
C GLU A 302 -0.86 4.10 15.50
N LEU A 303 -1.10 2.91 14.94
CA LEU A 303 -1.70 2.73 13.61
C LEU A 303 -3.22 2.64 13.69
N ALA A 304 -3.77 2.10 14.78
CA ALA A 304 -5.18 2.17 15.11
C ALA A 304 -5.56 3.65 15.24
N GLU A 305 -4.81 4.54 15.88
CA GLU A 305 -5.07 6.00 15.82
C GLU A 305 -5.04 6.60 14.40
N PHE A 306 -4.42 5.93 13.42
CA PHE A 306 -4.41 6.33 12.02
C PHE A 306 -5.57 5.74 11.20
N PHE A 307 -6.27 4.72 11.74
CA PHE A 307 -7.37 3.99 11.10
C PHE A 307 -8.70 4.09 11.85
N ASP A 308 -8.70 3.98 13.17
CA ASP A 308 -9.60 4.70 14.06
C ASP A 308 -9.26 6.18 13.97
N LEU A 309 -9.96 6.89 13.09
CA LEU A 309 -10.62 8.09 13.61
C LEU A 309 -11.26 7.61 14.92
N ASN A 310 -10.82 8.13 16.07
CA ASN A 310 -11.39 7.76 17.36
C ASN A 310 -12.82 8.27 17.35
N MET A 311 -13.72 7.53 16.68
CA MET A 311 -15.03 8.01 16.29
C MET A 311 -15.93 7.76 17.46
N MET A 312 -16.66 8.80 17.86
CA MET A 312 -17.84 8.61 18.66
C MET A 312 -19.05 8.56 17.73
N THR A 313 -19.88 7.53 17.88
CA THR A 313 -21.17 7.47 17.19
C THR A 313 -22.17 8.32 17.97
N VAL A 314 -22.71 9.33 17.30
CA VAL A 314 -23.71 10.24 17.83
C VAL A 314 -25.02 10.06 17.07
N THR A 315 -26.09 9.78 17.81
CA THR A 315 -27.45 9.77 17.27
C THR A 315 -28.07 11.15 17.37
N VAL A 316 -28.39 11.76 16.22
CA VAL A 316 -29.13 13.02 16.13
C VAL A 316 -30.57 12.74 15.75
N HIS A 317 -31.51 13.18 16.58
CA HIS A 317 -32.94 13.04 16.35
C HIS A 317 -33.53 14.28 15.69
N SER A 318 -34.56 14.08 14.88
CA SER A 318 -35.30 15.16 14.19
C SER A 318 -35.88 16.23 15.13
N ASP A 319 -36.12 15.89 16.40
CA ASP A 319 -36.61 16.80 17.44
C ASP A 319 -35.52 17.63 18.12
N GLY A 320 -34.25 17.46 17.74
CA GLY A 320 -33.09 18.17 18.29
C GLY A 320 -32.41 17.45 19.45
N ARG A 321 -32.87 16.28 19.85
CA ARG A 321 -32.18 15.45 20.83
C ARG A 321 -30.92 14.84 20.21
N VAL A 322 -29.83 14.85 20.97
CA VAL A 322 -28.55 14.25 20.59
C VAL A 322 -28.18 13.24 21.68
N GLU A 323 -27.91 12.00 21.27
CA GLU A 323 -27.58 10.87 22.14
C GLU A 323 -26.26 10.26 21.68
N TRP A 324 -25.48 9.75 22.61
CA TRP A 324 -24.22 9.03 22.36
C TRP A 324 -24.11 7.92 23.42
N ASP A 325 -23.12 7.04 23.29
CA ASP A 325 -22.95 5.93 24.22
C ASP A 325 -22.71 6.44 25.66
N GLU A 326 -23.39 5.85 26.64
CA GLU A 326 -23.33 6.28 28.05
C GLU A 326 -21.95 6.03 28.68
N ASP A 327 -21.17 5.13 28.10
CA ASP A 327 -19.80 4.84 28.50
C ASP A 327 -18.80 5.93 28.02
N GLU A 328 -19.27 6.93 27.24
CA GLU A 328 -18.46 8.05 26.78
C GLU A 328 -18.46 9.23 27.76
N GLU A 329 -17.30 9.49 28.36
CA GLU A 329 -17.09 10.63 29.25
C GLU A 329 -16.80 11.92 28.47
N LEU A 330 -17.84 12.65 28.10
CA LEU A 330 -17.73 14.01 27.53
C LEU A 330 -17.81 15.10 28.62
N SER A 331 -17.05 16.18 28.44
CA SER A 331 -17.17 17.34 29.33
C SER A 331 -18.48 18.12 29.08
N GLU A 332 -18.96 18.88 30.08
CA GLU A 332 -20.18 19.71 29.92
C GLU A 332 -20.04 20.81 28.85
N ASP A 333 -18.81 21.22 28.53
CA ASP A 333 -18.53 22.17 27.46
C ASP A 333 -18.63 21.47 26.09
N ASP A 334 -18.04 20.27 25.95
CA ASP A 334 -18.09 19.47 24.71
C ASP A 334 -19.52 19.06 24.38
N ILE A 335 -20.31 18.64 25.38
CA ILE A 335 -21.72 18.29 25.20
C ILE A 335 -22.51 19.47 24.62
N ARG A 336 -22.30 20.68 25.15
CA ARG A 336 -23.01 21.87 24.69
C ARG A 336 -22.58 22.27 23.29
N GLN A 337 -21.29 22.19 22.99
CA GLN A 337 -20.75 22.50 21.68
C GLN A 337 -21.29 21.51 20.63
N LEU A 338 -21.18 20.22 20.90
CA LEU A 338 -21.68 19.13 20.06
C LEU A 338 -23.17 19.28 19.75
N GLN A 339 -24.01 19.53 20.77
CA GLN A 339 -25.44 19.74 20.58
C GLN A 339 -25.76 20.97 19.73
N THR A 340 -25.00 22.06 19.92
CA THR A 340 -25.21 23.31 19.18
C THR A 340 -24.83 23.11 17.71
N ASP A 341 -23.64 22.60 17.46
CA ASP A 341 -23.09 22.44 16.12
C ASP A 341 -23.88 21.42 15.30
N LEU A 342 -24.26 20.28 15.89
CA LEU A 342 -25.08 19.28 15.19
C LEU A 342 -26.48 19.80 14.91
N ALA A 343 -27.09 20.59 15.81
CA ALA A 343 -28.37 21.22 15.54
C ALA A 343 -28.27 22.25 14.40
N GLU A 344 -27.18 23.03 14.35
CA GLU A 344 -26.93 24.02 13.31
C GLU A 344 -26.61 23.37 11.95
N SER A 345 -25.83 22.28 11.93
CA SER A 345 -25.40 21.62 10.69
C SER A 345 -26.50 20.76 10.06
N THR A 346 -27.23 19.99 10.88
CA THR A 346 -28.24 19.03 10.40
C THR A 346 -29.64 19.64 10.33
N GLY A 347 -29.86 20.79 10.97
CA GLY A 347 -31.19 21.39 11.11
C GLY A 347 -32.11 20.69 12.12
N ALA A 348 -31.56 19.82 12.99
CA ALA A 348 -32.32 19.13 14.03
C ALA A 348 -33.11 20.10 14.92
N GLY A 349 -34.33 19.73 15.29
CA GLY A 349 -35.27 20.61 16.02
C GLY A 349 -36.03 21.60 15.13
N ASN A 350 -35.70 21.70 13.84
CA ASN A 350 -36.48 22.43 12.84
C ASN A 350 -36.93 21.48 11.72
N PRO A 351 -38.23 21.11 11.65
CA PRO A 351 -38.72 20.12 10.69
C PRO A 351 -38.42 20.45 9.22
N GLN A 352 -38.40 21.74 8.86
CA GLN A 352 -38.12 22.14 7.47
C GLN A 352 -36.63 22.06 7.16
N ALA A 353 -35.77 22.49 8.09
CA ALA A 353 -34.32 22.43 7.91
C ALA A 353 -33.83 20.98 7.91
N TRP A 354 -34.33 20.17 8.83
CA TRP A 354 -34.06 18.73 8.91
C TRP A 354 -34.44 17.98 7.62
N ALA A 355 -35.63 18.25 7.08
CA ALA A 355 -36.08 17.61 5.84
C ALA A 355 -35.26 18.04 4.62
N GLU A 356 -34.80 19.30 4.58
CA GLU A 356 -33.94 19.79 3.51
C GLU A 356 -32.54 19.19 3.58
N TRP A 357 -31.95 19.17 4.78
CA TRP A 357 -30.63 18.59 5.01
C TRP A 357 -30.62 17.09 4.67
N ASN A 358 -31.58 16.31 5.18
CA ASN A 358 -31.67 14.87 4.87
C ASN A 358 -31.90 14.60 3.38
N ARG A 359 -32.65 15.46 2.68
CA ARG A 359 -32.80 15.31 1.22
C ARG A 359 -31.45 15.43 0.53
N THR A 360 -30.68 16.47 0.86
CA THR A 360 -29.35 16.69 0.28
C THR A 360 -28.42 15.53 0.60
N MET A 361 -28.33 15.15 1.88
CA MET A 361 -27.49 14.06 2.34
C MET A 361 -27.81 12.73 1.64
N LEU A 362 -29.08 12.30 1.60
CA LEU A 362 -29.46 11.05 0.94
C LEU A 362 -29.16 11.07 -0.57
N GLN A 363 -29.30 12.22 -1.23
CA GLN A 363 -28.96 12.38 -2.65
C GLN A 363 -27.45 12.37 -2.89
N GLU A 364 -26.65 12.87 -1.95
CA GLU A 364 -25.19 12.86 -2.05
C GLU A 364 -24.63 11.46 -1.77
N VAL A 365 -25.10 10.79 -0.71
CA VAL A 365 -24.61 9.48 -0.29
C VAL A 365 -25.05 8.38 -1.25
N LEU A 366 -26.34 8.32 -1.61
CA LEU A 366 -26.88 7.29 -2.51
C LEU A 366 -26.81 7.70 -3.99
N GLY A 367 -26.32 8.90 -4.30
CA GLY A 367 -25.92 9.37 -5.63
C GLY A 367 -26.71 8.79 -6.81
N THR A 368 -26.07 7.88 -7.55
CA THR A 368 -26.61 7.24 -8.76
C THR A 368 -27.69 6.20 -8.50
N GLU A 369 -27.87 5.75 -7.26
CA GLU A 369 -28.84 4.75 -6.84
C GLU A 369 -30.22 5.36 -6.54
N LEU A 370 -30.32 6.68 -6.43
CA LEU A 370 -31.60 7.38 -6.28
C LEU A 370 -31.90 8.27 -7.50
N THR A 371 -33.09 8.10 -8.06
CA THR A 371 -33.69 9.00 -9.05
C THR A 371 -34.92 9.66 -8.44
N VAL A 372 -34.72 10.85 -7.87
CA VAL A 372 -35.80 11.63 -7.25
C VAL A 372 -36.38 12.63 -8.26
N PRO A 373 -37.66 12.51 -8.66
CA PRO A 373 -38.28 13.47 -9.57
C PRO A 373 -38.34 14.88 -8.97
N ASP A 374 -38.20 15.89 -9.82
CA ASP A 374 -38.28 17.30 -9.42
C ASP A 374 -39.56 17.60 -8.60
N GLY A 375 -39.37 17.96 -7.33
CA GLY A 375 -40.46 18.38 -6.43
C GLY A 375 -41.17 17.25 -5.68
N GLU A 376 -40.78 15.98 -5.85
CA GLU A 376 -41.27 14.91 -4.99
C GLU A 376 -40.52 14.88 -3.64
N PRO A 377 -41.26 14.81 -2.50
CA PRO A 377 -40.62 14.74 -1.20
C PRO A 377 -40.06 13.34 -0.94
N LEU A 378 -38.77 13.26 -0.61
CA LEU A 378 -38.20 12.05 -0.03
C LEU A 378 -38.80 11.79 1.37
N PRO A 379 -38.94 10.51 1.77
CA PRO A 379 -39.12 10.15 3.17
C PRO A 379 -38.03 10.81 4.03
N VAL A 380 -38.42 11.34 5.18
CA VAL A 380 -37.51 12.06 6.08
C VAL A 380 -37.22 11.15 7.27
N PRO A 381 -35.95 10.78 7.53
CA PRO A 381 -35.56 10.04 8.71
C PRO A 381 -36.00 10.74 10.00
N VAL A 382 -36.35 9.97 11.03
CA VAL A 382 -36.63 10.50 12.38
C VAL A 382 -35.37 10.65 13.22
N ALA A 383 -34.31 9.92 12.89
CA ALA A 383 -32.97 10.08 13.44
C ALA A 383 -31.88 9.59 12.48
N ILE A 384 -30.65 10.03 12.72
CA ILE A 384 -29.44 9.63 12.00
C ILE A 384 -28.31 9.36 12.98
N ARG A 385 -27.43 8.42 12.65
CA ARG A 385 -26.16 8.18 13.31
C ARG A 385 -25.04 8.83 12.51
N LEU A 386 -24.23 9.60 13.22
CA LEU A 386 -23.06 10.29 12.70
C LEU A 386 -21.85 9.76 13.45
N ASP A 387 -20.79 9.46 12.72
CA ASP A 387 -19.51 9.11 13.31
C ASP A 387 -18.64 10.37 13.32
N ILE A 388 -18.20 10.77 14.52
CA ILE A 388 -17.51 12.04 14.77
C ILE A 388 -16.13 11.78 15.35
N PRO A 389 -15.05 12.28 14.74
CA PRO A 389 -13.72 12.12 15.30
C PRO A 389 -13.62 12.80 16.67
N ARG A 390 -13.11 12.12 17.70
CA ARG A 390 -13.02 12.69 19.05
C ARG A 390 -12.04 13.85 19.14
N ASP A 391 -11.02 13.86 18.31
CA ASP A 391 -10.01 14.91 18.27
C ASP A 391 -10.56 16.27 17.81
N VAL A 392 -11.74 16.30 17.16
CA VAL A 392 -12.45 17.55 16.86
C VAL A 392 -13.35 18.04 17.98
N LEU A 393 -13.58 17.24 19.03
CA LEU A 393 -14.32 17.68 20.22
C LEU A 393 -13.42 18.60 21.04
N GLY A 394 -13.70 19.91 20.96
CA GLY A 394 -12.96 20.95 21.67
C GLY A 394 -12.02 21.81 20.79
N ASP A 395 -11.96 21.54 19.49
CA ASP A 395 -11.36 22.47 18.51
C ASP A 395 -12.39 23.52 18.04
N ASP A 396 -11.91 24.68 17.60
CA ASP A 396 -12.74 25.78 17.07
C ASP A 396 -13.23 25.51 15.62
N SER A 397 -12.97 24.31 15.09
CA SER A 397 -13.28 23.91 13.71
C SER A 397 -14.76 23.52 13.56
N PRO A 398 -15.45 23.89 12.46
CA PRO A 398 -16.86 23.54 12.29
C PRO A 398 -17.07 22.03 12.09
N LEU A 399 -17.85 21.39 12.98
CA LEU A 399 -18.13 19.94 12.91
C LEU A 399 -18.78 19.47 11.61
N ALA A 400 -19.50 20.36 10.91
CA ALA A 400 -20.17 20.09 9.63
C ALA A 400 -19.25 19.60 8.50
N GLN A 401 -17.93 19.70 8.67
CA GLN A 401 -16.94 19.26 7.67
C GLN A 401 -16.15 18.02 8.11
N THR A 402 -16.51 17.42 9.25
CA THR A 402 -15.64 16.42 9.90
C THR A 402 -16.37 15.14 10.31
N TYR A 403 -17.70 15.15 10.43
CA TYR A 403 -18.46 13.93 10.69
C TYR A 403 -18.83 13.18 9.40
N MET A 404 -19.12 11.89 9.54
CA MET A 404 -19.62 11.02 8.47
C MET A 404 -21.00 10.46 8.82
N GLU A 405 -21.92 10.43 7.87
CA GLU A 405 -23.25 9.83 8.05
C GLU A 405 -23.21 8.31 7.88
N SER A 406 -23.55 7.54 8.93
CA SER A 406 -23.46 6.06 8.88
C SER A 406 -24.80 5.38 8.70
N GLU A 407 -25.79 5.69 9.54
CA GLU A 407 -27.09 5.01 9.49
C GLU A 407 -28.26 5.97 9.65
N VAL A 408 -29.39 5.67 9.02
CA VAL A 408 -30.65 6.40 9.19
C VAL A 408 -31.76 5.50 9.73
N THR A 409 -32.71 6.08 10.46
CA THR A 409 -33.96 5.40 10.82
C THR A 409 -35.16 6.27 10.47
N PHE A 410 -36.18 5.66 9.87
CA PHE A 410 -37.43 6.33 9.49
C PHE A 410 -38.56 6.11 10.50
N ASP A 411 -38.44 5.08 11.35
CA ASP A 411 -39.44 4.69 12.35
C ASP A 411 -38.93 4.84 13.79
N GLY A 412 -37.61 5.03 13.98
CA GLY A 412 -36.95 5.12 15.28
C GLY A 412 -36.60 3.77 15.89
N GLU A 413 -36.88 2.67 15.19
CA GLU A 413 -36.64 1.29 15.65
C GLU A 413 -35.68 0.54 14.71
N THR A 414 -35.83 0.73 13.40
CA THR A 414 -35.06 0.05 12.35
C THR A 414 -34.00 0.99 11.80
N TRP A 415 -32.73 0.62 11.96
CA TRP A 415 -31.60 1.35 11.42
C TRP A 415 -31.19 0.78 10.06
N ARG A 416 -30.88 1.68 9.12
CA ARG A 416 -30.49 1.38 7.74
C ARG A 416 -29.11 1.96 7.51
N ASP A 417 -28.17 1.09 7.19
CA ASP A 417 -26.81 1.46 6.79
C ASP A 417 -26.85 2.19 5.44
N LEU A 418 -26.26 3.39 5.41
CA LEU A 418 -26.22 4.26 4.23
C LEU A 418 -25.19 3.80 3.19
N TYR A 419 -24.23 2.96 3.57
CA TYR A 419 -23.17 2.43 2.69
C TYR A 419 -23.36 0.94 2.34
N SER A 420 -24.52 0.38 2.68
CA SER A 420 -24.91 -0.97 2.27
C SER A 420 -25.13 -1.05 0.74
N GLU A 421 -24.94 -2.23 0.15
CA GLU A 421 -25.23 -2.47 -1.27
C GLU A 421 -26.73 -2.36 -1.62
N GLU A 422 -27.62 -2.34 -0.63
CA GLU A 422 -29.07 -2.27 -0.81
C GLU A 422 -29.64 -0.91 -0.39
N VAL A 423 -30.33 -0.24 -1.32
CA VAL A 423 -31.08 1.00 -1.03
C VAL A 423 -32.14 0.73 0.06
N PRO A 424 -32.24 1.59 1.10
CA PRO A 424 -33.24 1.43 2.15
C PRO A 424 -34.66 1.20 1.62
N GLU A 425 -35.41 0.30 2.25
CA GLU A 425 -36.75 -0.11 1.78
C GLU A 425 -37.70 1.09 1.60
N GLU A 426 -37.56 2.10 2.45
CA GLU A 426 -38.33 3.34 2.44
C GLU A 426 -38.04 4.20 1.21
N LEU A 427 -36.84 4.06 0.62
CA LEU A 427 -36.36 4.79 -0.55
C LEU A 427 -36.48 4.00 -1.86
N LEU A 428 -36.87 2.71 -1.81
CA LEU A 428 -37.11 1.87 -3.01
C LEU A 428 -38.00 2.49 -4.09
N PRO A 429 -39.05 3.29 -3.78
CA PRO A 429 -39.84 3.97 -4.81
C PRO A 429 -39.02 4.94 -5.69
N PHE A 430 -37.84 5.35 -5.23
CA PHE A 430 -36.92 6.27 -5.88
C PHE A 430 -35.65 5.58 -6.38
N ALA A 431 -35.52 4.25 -6.23
CA ALA A 431 -34.31 3.54 -6.64
C ALA A 431 -34.08 3.61 -8.16
N ALA A 432 -32.89 4.02 -8.57
CA ALA A 432 -32.47 4.08 -9.96
C ALA A 432 -32.37 2.67 -10.54
N GLY A 433 -32.90 2.47 -11.75
CA GLY A 433 -32.92 1.14 -12.39
C GLY A 433 -34.26 0.39 -12.27
N GLN A 434 -35.28 0.97 -11.63
CA GLN A 434 -36.67 0.52 -11.80
C GLN A 434 -37.26 0.97 -13.17
N GLU A 435 -36.58 0.67 -14.28
CA GLU A 435 -37.26 0.61 -15.58
C GLU A 435 -38.05 -0.69 -15.66
N SER A 436 -39.31 -0.62 -15.22
CA SER A 436 -40.47 -1.39 -15.73
C SER A 436 -40.30 -2.90 -15.98
N ASN A 437 -40.83 -3.70 -15.05
CA ASN A 437 -41.47 -4.97 -15.39
C ASN A 437 -42.95 -4.76 -15.72
#